data_AF-A0A5K7S432-F1
#
_entry.id   AF-A0A5K7S432-F1
#
_cell.length_a   1.000
_cell.length_b   1.000
_cell.length_c   1.000
_cell.angle_alpha   90.00
_cell.angle_beta   90.00
_cell.angle_gamma   90.00
#
_symmetry.space_group_name_H-M   'P 1'
#
loop_
_entity.id
_entity.type
_entity.pdbx_description
1 polymer ?
#
loop_
_entity_poly.entity_id
_entity_poly.type
_entity_poly.pdbx_seq_one_letter_code
_entity_poly.pdbx_strand_id
1 'polypeptide(L)'
;MEQQKTRMSMDQIPFDKLEKVGIKSDLIKQMEKQEMTDFLNGFRSEKLYTVNAKINGEDYRIPAKIRLQSKEDGSVDIKVHPIQRLNVPDEYMGHKFSKEEKGALLNDKNLGKTVELTGRDGKKDNYYLSIDSKTNELIPLRSSYIQVPEKIKGANLSSEQKEKLAAGEKVTVDGMTGKNDKKFSATLQVDAANRNIGFSQFKQEKSEDLKIDAKQSEKQGAKQKVH
;
A
#
# COMPACT_ATOMS: atom_id res chain seq x y z
N MET A 1 -17.65 18.78 2.47
CA MET A 1 -16.54 17.81 2.39
C MET A 1 -15.88 17.81 3.75
N GLU A 2 -16.05 16.72 4.50
CA GLU A 2 -15.43 16.57 5.82
C GLU A 2 -13.91 16.56 5.63
N GLN A 3 -13.18 17.49 6.26
CA GLN A 3 -11.72 17.47 6.26
C GLN A 3 -11.28 16.19 6.98
N GLN A 4 -10.64 15.26 6.27
CA GLN A 4 -10.00 14.13 6.93
C GLN A 4 -8.98 14.68 7.93
N LYS A 5 -9.18 14.36 9.21
CA LYS A 5 -8.28 14.78 10.28
C LYS A 5 -6.96 14.00 10.15
N THR A 6 -5.94 14.65 9.61
CA THR A 6 -4.56 14.12 9.54
C THR A 6 -3.85 14.30 10.88
N ARG A 7 -2.74 13.57 11.08
CA ARG A 7 -1.90 13.70 12.28
C ARG A 7 -1.16 15.04 12.35
N MET A 8 -0.80 15.58 11.20
CA MET A 8 -0.13 16.87 11.05
C MET A 8 -0.88 17.73 10.03
N SER A 9 -0.72 19.04 10.10
CA SER A 9 -1.26 19.99 9.13
C SER A 9 -0.17 20.51 8.18
N MET A 10 -0.60 21.12 7.06
CA MET A 10 0.30 21.62 6.01
C MET A 10 1.31 22.66 6.51
N ASP A 11 0.91 23.50 7.46
CA ASP A 11 1.75 24.53 8.09
C ASP A 11 2.84 23.94 8.99
N GLN A 12 2.70 22.68 9.42
CA GLN A 12 3.73 21.98 10.19
C GLN A 12 4.81 21.34 9.31
N ILE A 13 4.67 21.36 7.98
CA ILE A 13 5.69 20.82 7.08
C ILE A 13 6.96 21.69 7.17
N PRO A 14 8.12 21.14 7.54
CA PRO A 14 9.36 21.90 7.64
C PRO A 14 9.99 22.12 6.25
N PHE A 15 9.38 23.02 5.46
CA PHE A 15 9.81 23.35 4.10
C PHE A 15 11.26 23.85 4.05
N ASP A 16 11.71 24.59 5.05
CA ASP A 16 13.10 25.05 5.16
C ASP A 16 14.10 23.87 5.22
N LYS A 17 13.74 22.79 5.92
CA LYS A 17 14.57 21.58 6.00
C LYS A 17 14.56 20.81 4.68
N LEU A 18 13.41 20.73 4.01
CA LEU A 18 13.29 20.12 2.68
C LEU A 18 14.19 20.83 1.66
N GLU A 19 14.17 22.17 1.66
CA GLU A 19 14.99 22.97 0.75
C GLU A 19 16.49 22.82 1.02
N LYS A 20 16.91 22.76 2.29
CA LYS A 20 18.31 22.47 2.69
C LYS A 20 18.82 21.14 2.13
N VAL A 21 17.94 20.15 1.97
CA VAL A 21 18.28 18.84 1.37
C VAL A 21 17.95 18.76 -0.12
N GLY A 22 17.68 19.90 -0.77
CA GLY A 22 17.48 19.99 -2.23
C GLY A 22 16.08 19.65 -2.72
N ILE A 23 15.12 19.44 -1.81
CA ILE A 23 13.72 19.17 -2.16
C ILE A 23 12.95 20.49 -2.15
N LYS A 24 12.60 20.98 -3.33
CA LYS A 24 11.85 22.23 -3.49
C LYS A 24 10.44 22.11 -2.91
N SER A 25 10.00 23.13 -2.20
CA SER A 25 8.66 23.24 -1.62
C SER A 25 7.54 23.00 -2.64
N ASP A 26 7.70 23.46 -3.87
CA ASP A 26 6.70 23.28 -4.94
C ASP A 26 6.45 21.82 -5.31
N LEU A 27 7.49 20.97 -5.25
CA LEU A 27 7.33 19.53 -5.52
C LEU A 27 6.42 18.87 -4.47
N ILE A 28 6.50 19.32 -3.22
CA ILE A 28 5.65 18.82 -2.13
C ILE A 28 4.22 19.34 -2.28
N LYS A 29 4.05 20.62 -2.64
CA LYS A 29 2.72 21.22 -2.88
C LYS A 29 1.98 20.61 -4.08
N GLN A 30 2.71 19.98 -5.01
CA GLN A 30 2.16 19.27 -6.17
C GLN A 30 1.84 17.80 -5.90
N MET A 31 1.99 17.31 -4.66
CA MET A 31 1.51 15.97 -4.31
C MET A 31 0.00 15.87 -4.57
N GLU A 32 -0.41 14.72 -5.10
CA GLU A 32 -1.83 14.40 -5.25
C GLU A 32 -2.52 14.40 -3.88
N LYS A 33 -3.83 14.65 -3.84
CA LYS A 33 -4.58 14.77 -2.58
C LYS A 33 -4.37 13.59 -1.62
N GLN A 34 -4.37 12.36 -2.14
CA GLN A 34 -4.13 11.16 -1.32
C GLN A 34 -2.67 11.08 -0.86
N GLU A 35 -1.72 11.36 -1.76
CA GLU A 35 -0.28 11.37 -1.43
C GLU A 35 0.02 12.39 -0.32
N MET A 36 -0.58 13.58 -0.39
CA MET A 36 -0.46 14.60 0.65
C MET A 36 -1.10 14.14 1.97
N THR A 37 -2.28 13.53 1.92
CA THR A 37 -2.96 13.00 3.12
C THR A 37 -2.10 11.95 3.83
N ASP A 38 -1.49 11.05 3.05
CA ASP A 38 -0.59 10.02 3.58
C ASP A 38 0.69 10.64 4.16
N PHE A 39 1.27 11.62 3.47
CA PHE A 39 2.46 12.35 3.92
C PHE A 39 2.22 13.08 5.25
N LEU A 40 1.08 13.76 5.39
CA LEU A 40 0.61 14.42 6.63
C LEU A 40 0.26 13.44 7.75
N ASN A 41 0.07 12.15 7.44
CA ASN A 41 -0.04 11.08 8.44
C ASN A 41 1.31 10.42 8.76
N GLY A 42 2.41 10.96 8.24
CA GLY A 42 3.77 10.47 8.46
C GLY A 42 4.11 9.20 7.68
N PHE A 43 3.38 8.92 6.60
CA PHE A 43 3.63 7.80 5.72
C PHE A 43 4.78 8.15 4.77
N ARG A 44 5.48 7.14 4.27
CA ARG A 44 6.52 7.33 3.26
C ARG A 44 5.88 7.81 1.96
N SER A 45 6.54 8.74 1.30
CA SER A 45 6.11 9.22 0.00
C SER A 45 6.03 8.07 -1.00
N GLU A 46 5.03 8.13 -1.89
CA GLU A 46 4.93 7.15 -2.96
C GLU A 46 6.07 7.37 -3.96
N LYS A 47 6.36 8.62 -4.31
CA LYS A 47 7.43 9.00 -5.23
C LYS A 47 8.79 9.04 -4.55
N LEU A 48 9.84 8.85 -5.34
CA LEU A 48 11.22 9.14 -4.96
C LEU A 48 11.51 10.62 -5.19
N TYR A 49 12.15 11.23 -4.22
CA TYR A 49 12.70 12.58 -4.29
C TYR A 49 14.22 12.50 -4.38
N THR A 50 14.84 13.45 -5.07
CA THR A 50 16.30 13.57 -5.07
C THR A 50 16.75 14.41 -3.89
N VAL A 51 17.47 13.79 -2.97
CA VAL A 51 18.06 14.43 -1.80
C VAL A 51 19.52 14.76 -2.09
N ASN A 52 19.92 16.01 -1.84
CA ASN A 52 21.32 16.41 -1.85
C ASN A 52 21.97 15.98 -0.52
N ALA A 53 23.13 15.32 -0.59
CA ALA A 53 23.91 14.92 0.56
C ALA A 53 25.39 15.24 0.33
N LYS A 54 26.10 15.65 1.40
CA LYS A 54 27.56 15.82 1.36
C LYS A 54 28.20 14.70 2.16
N ILE A 55 29.01 13.87 1.50
CA ILE A 55 29.67 12.71 2.09
C ILE A 55 31.16 12.83 1.79
N ASN A 56 32.00 12.86 2.82
CA ASN A 56 33.46 13.01 2.68
C ASN A 56 33.89 14.24 1.83
N GLY A 57 33.12 15.33 1.92
CA GLY A 57 33.40 16.57 1.18
C GLY A 57 32.86 16.60 -0.26
N GLU A 58 32.40 15.47 -0.79
CA GLU A 58 31.80 15.37 -2.12
C GLU A 58 30.27 15.50 -2.07
N ASP A 59 29.70 16.10 -3.11
CA ASP A 59 28.27 16.29 -3.26
C ASP A 59 27.62 15.11 -4.00
N TYR A 60 26.58 14.54 -3.40
CA TYR A 60 25.81 13.42 -3.92
C TYR A 60 24.34 13.79 -4.10
N ARG A 61 23.71 13.17 -5.10
CA ARG A 61 22.27 13.25 -5.36
C ARG A 61 21.67 11.86 -5.17
N ILE A 62 20.95 11.68 -4.07
CA ILE A 62 20.48 10.37 -3.61
C ILE A 62 18.97 10.28 -3.82
N PRO A 63 18.47 9.35 -4.66
CA PRO A 63 17.03 9.06 -4.72
C PRO A 63 16.56 8.44 -3.40
N ALA A 64 15.49 8.99 -2.82
CA ALA A 64 14.95 8.54 -1.55
C ALA A 64 13.44 8.78 -1.44
N LYS A 65 12.75 7.91 -0.70
CA LYS A 65 11.42 8.26 -0.17
C LYS A 65 11.60 9.18 1.04
N ILE A 66 10.61 10.03 1.31
CA ILE A 66 10.61 10.93 2.46
C ILE A 66 9.34 10.74 3.28
N ARG A 67 9.37 11.07 4.57
CA ARG A 67 8.17 11.18 5.40
C ARG A 67 8.32 12.23 6.47
N LEU A 68 7.19 12.77 6.91
CA LEU A 68 7.13 13.60 8.12
C LEU A 68 7.25 12.72 9.37
N GLN A 69 7.99 13.20 10.35
CA GLN A 69 8.13 12.58 11.66
C GLN A 69 7.93 13.61 12.75
N SER A 70 6.84 13.48 13.51
CA SER A 70 6.63 14.24 14.74
C SER A 70 7.67 13.85 15.79
N LYS A 71 8.20 14.84 16.50
CA LYS A 71 9.07 14.70 17.66
C LYS A 71 8.26 14.83 18.95
N GLU A 72 8.88 14.45 20.07
CA GLU A 72 8.28 14.54 21.41
C GLU A 72 8.00 16.00 21.82
N ASP A 73 8.79 16.94 21.33
CA ASP A 73 8.62 18.39 21.55
C ASP A 73 7.50 19.02 20.68
N GLY A 74 6.77 18.21 19.89
CA GLY A 74 5.71 18.66 18.99
C GLY A 74 6.21 19.22 17.65
N SER A 75 7.53 19.35 17.45
CA SER A 75 8.09 19.75 16.16
C SER A 75 8.03 18.61 15.13
N VAL A 76 8.09 18.97 13.84
CA VAL A 76 8.10 18.00 12.74
C VAL A 76 9.46 17.99 12.07
N ASP A 77 9.96 16.78 11.79
CA ASP A 77 11.18 16.55 11.01
C ASP A 77 10.90 15.81 9.70
N ILE A 78 11.89 15.84 8.80
CA ILE A 78 11.89 15.00 7.60
C ILE A 78 12.77 13.79 7.86
N LYS A 79 12.21 12.60 7.66
CA LYS A 79 12.99 11.37 7.60
C LYS A 79 13.18 10.94 6.15
N VAL A 80 14.44 10.70 5.78
CA VAL A 80 14.87 10.27 4.45
C VAL A 80 15.10 8.75 4.46
N HIS A 81 14.60 8.09 3.42
CA HIS A 81 14.67 6.64 3.21
C HIS A 81 15.32 6.38 1.84
N PRO A 82 16.66 6.30 1.76
CA PRO A 82 17.37 6.10 0.49
C PRO A 82 17.14 4.69 -0.07
N ILE A 83 17.38 4.53 -1.37
CA ILE A 83 17.43 3.20 -1.98
C ILE A 83 18.63 2.43 -1.42
N GLN A 84 18.39 1.23 -0.91
CA GLN A 84 19.40 0.32 -0.39
C GLN A 84 19.40 -1.01 -1.13
N ARG A 85 20.45 -1.82 -0.95
CA ARG A 85 20.47 -3.20 -1.42
C ARG A 85 19.40 -4.00 -0.67
N LEU A 86 18.70 -4.86 -1.40
CA LEU A 86 17.76 -5.80 -0.80
C LEU A 86 18.49 -6.74 0.14
N ASN A 87 18.09 -6.73 1.40
CA ASN A 87 18.63 -7.62 2.43
C ASN A 87 17.56 -7.89 3.48
N VAL A 88 17.39 -9.16 3.84
CA VAL A 88 16.53 -9.59 4.95
C VAL A 88 17.44 -10.14 6.05
N PRO A 89 17.50 -9.50 7.23
CA PRO A 89 18.38 -9.94 8.31
C PRO A 89 17.98 -11.32 8.85
N ASP A 90 18.85 -11.96 9.63
CA ASP A 90 18.51 -13.20 10.35
C ASP A 90 17.46 -12.97 11.43
N GLU A 91 17.55 -11.83 12.12
CA GLU A 91 16.65 -11.43 13.19
C GLU A 91 16.18 -9.99 12.97
N TYR A 92 14.91 -9.73 13.26
CA TYR A 92 14.33 -8.40 13.18
C TYR A 92 13.31 -8.21 14.30
N MET A 93 13.49 -7.16 15.11
CA MET A 93 12.58 -6.82 16.22
C MET A 93 12.29 -8.02 17.15
N GLY A 94 13.31 -8.84 17.44
CA GLY A 94 13.20 -10.02 18.31
C GLY A 94 12.61 -11.27 17.65
N HIS A 95 12.28 -11.23 16.35
CA HIS A 95 11.84 -12.40 15.58
C HIS A 95 12.98 -12.92 14.70
N LYS A 96 13.29 -14.22 14.82
CA LYS A 96 14.28 -14.91 13.97
C LYS A 96 13.57 -15.49 12.76
N PHE A 97 13.97 -15.06 11.56
CA PHE A 97 13.32 -15.51 10.33
C PHE A 97 13.72 -16.93 9.94
N SER A 98 12.74 -17.73 9.55
CA SER A 98 12.98 -19.00 8.88
C SER A 98 13.49 -18.78 7.44
N LYS A 99 14.02 -19.84 6.80
CA LYS A 99 14.44 -19.77 5.39
C LYS A 99 13.26 -19.45 4.46
N GLU A 100 12.09 -20.00 4.76
CA GLU A 100 10.85 -19.81 4.02
C GLU A 100 10.37 -18.36 4.14
N GLU A 101 10.42 -17.78 5.35
CA GLU A 101 10.04 -16.38 5.60
C GLU A 101 10.96 -15.41 4.86
N LYS A 102 12.27 -15.66 4.88
CA LYS A 102 13.24 -14.90 4.08
C LYS A 102 12.94 -15.03 2.60
N GLY A 103 12.67 -16.25 2.13
CA GLY A 103 12.28 -16.51 0.74
C GLY A 103 11.04 -15.72 0.33
N ALA A 104 10.00 -15.70 1.15
CA ALA A 104 8.78 -14.92 0.89
C ALA A 104 9.10 -13.42 0.82
N LEU A 105 9.84 -12.86 1.78
CA LEU A 105 10.21 -11.45 1.78
C LEU A 105 11.09 -11.08 0.58
N LEU A 106 12.03 -11.93 0.17
CA LEU A 106 12.91 -11.66 -0.97
C LEU A 106 12.19 -11.76 -2.31
N ASN A 107 11.31 -12.76 -2.48
CA ASN A 107 10.67 -13.05 -3.76
C ASN A 107 9.37 -12.26 -3.95
N ASP A 108 8.53 -12.23 -2.91
CA ASP A 108 7.19 -11.64 -2.97
C ASP A 108 7.17 -10.21 -2.41
N LYS A 109 8.27 -9.74 -1.79
CA LYS A 109 8.33 -8.46 -1.05
C LYS A 109 7.28 -8.37 0.06
N ASN A 110 6.74 -9.50 0.50
CA ASN A 110 5.71 -9.60 1.52
C ASN A 110 5.89 -10.92 2.28
N LEU A 111 5.74 -10.90 3.61
CA LEU A 111 5.88 -12.10 4.42
C LEU A 111 4.71 -13.08 4.25
N GLY A 112 3.53 -12.60 3.86
CA GLY A 112 2.35 -13.44 3.64
C GLY A 112 1.65 -13.94 4.89
N LYS A 113 2.06 -13.47 6.07
CA LYS A 113 1.45 -13.74 7.35
C LYS A 113 1.79 -12.63 8.35
N THR A 114 1.07 -12.58 9.47
CA THR A 114 1.51 -11.83 10.64
C THR A 114 2.53 -12.61 11.46
N VAL A 115 3.48 -11.90 12.06
CA VAL A 115 4.41 -12.46 13.06
C VAL A 115 4.43 -11.57 14.30
N GLU A 116 4.71 -12.18 15.46
CA GLU A 116 4.90 -11.44 16.70
C GLU A 116 6.27 -10.74 16.67
N LEU A 117 6.29 -9.41 16.81
CA LEU A 117 7.52 -8.63 16.92
C LEU A 117 7.52 -7.82 18.22
N THR A 118 8.71 -7.51 18.72
CA THR A 118 8.93 -6.62 19.86
C THR A 118 9.06 -5.17 19.40
N GLY A 119 8.09 -4.34 19.75
CA GLY A 119 8.08 -2.91 19.48
C GLY A 119 9.16 -2.15 20.25
N ARG A 120 9.35 -0.87 19.91
CA ARG A 120 10.32 0.01 20.59
C ARG A 120 9.98 0.27 22.06
N ASP A 121 8.71 0.11 22.41
CA ASP A 121 8.17 0.15 23.77
C ASP A 121 8.41 -1.16 24.55
N GLY A 122 9.10 -2.14 23.95
CA GLY A 122 9.36 -3.44 24.55
C GLY A 122 8.16 -4.39 24.52
N LYS A 123 7.01 -3.97 23.99
CA LYS A 123 5.79 -4.79 23.93
C LYS A 123 5.79 -5.69 22.69
N LYS A 124 5.23 -6.88 22.85
CA LYS A 124 5.01 -7.83 21.77
C LYS A 124 3.64 -7.60 21.15
N ASP A 125 3.59 -7.52 19.83
CA ASP A 125 2.37 -7.38 19.05
C ASP A 125 2.51 -8.11 17.72
N ASN A 126 1.39 -8.33 17.02
CA ASN A 126 1.39 -8.90 15.67
C ASN A 126 1.66 -7.83 14.61
N TYR A 127 2.53 -8.14 13.66
CA TYR A 127 2.91 -7.26 12.57
C TYR A 127 2.82 -7.95 11.22
N TYR A 128 2.38 -7.20 10.21
CA TYR A 128 2.70 -7.48 8.82
C TYR A 128 4.12 -7.00 8.52
N LEU A 129 4.78 -7.68 7.58
CA LEU A 129 6.09 -7.31 7.08
C LEU A 129 6.07 -7.28 5.55
N SER A 130 6.51 -6.17 4.98
CA SER A 130 6.66 -6.00 3.53
C SER A 130 7.94 -5.25 3.23
N ILE A 131 8.50 -5.47 2.06
CA ILE A 131 9.67 -4.74 1.56
C ILE A 131 9.17 -3.64 0.64
N ASP A 132 9.56 -2.40 0.95
CA ASP A 132 9.26 -1.28 0.06
C ASP A 132 9.89 -1.51 -1.32
N SER A 133 9.06 -1.50 -2.36
CA SER A 133 9.49 -1.90 -3.70
C SER A 133 10.52 -0.96 -4.34
N LYS A 134 10.61 0.29 -3.86
CA LYS A 134 11.52 1.34 -4.37
C LYS A 134 12.77 1.48 -3.52
N THR A 135 12.66 1.35 -2.19
CA THR A 135 13.82 1.54 -1.29
C THR A 135 14.47 0.22 -0.85
N ASN A 136 13.79 -0.92 -1.02
CA ASN A 136 14.19 -2.22 -0.43
C ASN A 136 14.31 -2.19 1.10
N GLU A 137 13.59 -1.28 1.77
CA GLU A 137 13.51 -1.24 3.23
C GLU A 137 12.47 -2.25 3.73
N LEU A 138 12.82 -3.07 4.72
CA LEU A 138 11.87 -3.95 5.43
C LEU A 138 11.00 -3.11 6.36
N ILE A 139 9.69 -3.12 6.13
CA ILE A 139 8.71 -2.29 6.83
C ILE A 139 7.81 -3.14 7.72
N PRO A 140 7.83 -2.94 9.05
CA PRO A 140 6.84 -3.50 9.96
C PRO A 140 5.60 -2.62 10.05
N LEU A 141 4.42 -3.25 10.03
CA LEU A 141 3.14 -2.61 10.29
C LEU A 141 2.35 -3.40 11.32
N ARG A 142 2.05 -2.79 12.48
CA ARG A 142 1.18 -3.39 13.51
C ARG A 142 -0.15 -3.79 12.88
N SER A 143 -0.61 -5.01 13.12
CA SER A 143 -1.82 -5.52 12.49
C SER A 143 -3.07 -4.70 12.85
N SER A 144 -3.10 -4.14 14.07
CA SER A 144 -4.16 -3.25 14.55
C SER A 144 -4.33 -1.94 13.75
N TYR A 145 -3.39 -1.58 12.87
CA TYR A 145 -3.51 -0.43 12.00
C TYR A 145 -4.18 -0.72 10.65
N ILE A 146 -4.51 -1.97 10.36
CA ILE A 146 -5.27 -2.36 9.17
C ILE A 146 -6.60 -2.94 9.62
N GLN A 147 -7.67 -2.25 9.25
CA GLN A 147 -9.01 -2.79 9.38
C GLN A 147 -9.45 -3.34 8.02
N VAL A 148 -9.66 -4.65 7.94
CA VAL A 148 -10.20 -5.28 6.73
C VAL A 148 -11.66 -4.86 6.59
N PRO A 149 -12.05 -4.20 5.49
CA PRO A 149 -13.42 -3.75 5.30
C PRO A 149 -14.32 -4.91 4.87
N GLU A 150 -15.63 -4.78 5.09
CA GLU A 150 -16.63 -5.73 4.59
C GLU A 150 -16.70 -5.77 3.06
N LYS A 151 -16.37 -4.64 2.42
CA LYS A 151 -16.54 -4.44 0.99
C LYS A 151 -15.33 -3.73 0.40
N ILE A 152 -14.82 -4.24 -0.71
CA ILE A 152 -13.71 -3.65 -1.47
C ILE A 152 -14.13 -3.47 -2.91
N LYS A 153 -14.03 -2.24 -3.43
CA LYS A 153 -14.34 -1.93 -4.84
C LYS A 153 -15.69 -2.47 -5.33
N GLY A 154 -16.72 -2.49 -4.48
CA GLY A 154 -18.03 -3.01 -4.89
C GLY A 154 -18.29 -4.48 -4.55
N ALA A 155 -17.27 -5.28 -4.23
CA ALA A 155 -17.41 -6.71 -3.88
C ALA A 155 -17.38 -6.93 -2.37
N ASN A 156 -18.25 -7.80 -1.86
CA ASN A 156 -18.27 -8.18 -0.45
C ASN A 156 -17.22 -9.28 -0.19
N LEU A 157 -16.51 -9.17 0.94
CA LEU A 157 -15.59 -10.21 1.38
C LEU A 157 -16.35 -11.24 2.22
N SER A 158 -16.12 -12.53 1.96
CA SER A 158 -16.58 -13.61 2.85
C SER A 158 -15.86 -13.56 4.20
N SER A 159 -16.42 -14.20 5.23
CA SER A 159 -15.77 -14.29 6.55
C SER A 159 -14.38 -14.90 6.45
N GLU A 160 -14.23 -15.98 5.67
CA GLU A 160 -12.93 -16.63 5.44
C GLU A 160 -11.93 -15.70 4.74
N GLN A 161 -12.38 -14.95 3.73
CA GLN A 161 -11.55 -13.96 3.03
C GLN A 161 -11.08 -12.86 3.98
N LYS A 162 -11.96 -12.38 4.88
CA LYS A 162 -11.60 -11.37 5.87
C LYS A 162 -10.58 -11.90 6.88
N GLU A 163 -10.79 -13.12 7.38
CA GLU A 163 -9.87 -13.76 8.33
C GLU A 163 -8.48 -13.98 7.71
N LYS A 164 -8.41 -14.55 6.51
CA LYS A 164 -7.15 -14.74 5.78
C LYS A 164 -6.43 -13.42 5.51
N LEU A 165 -7.16 -12.41 5.04
CA LEU A 165 -6.57 -11.11 4.75
C LEU A 165 -6.07 -10.42 6.04
N ALA A 166 -6.81 -10.55 7.15
CA ALA A 166 -6.39 -10.07 8.47
C ALA A 166 -5.16 -10.84 9.00
N ALA A 167 -5.02 -12.12 8.66
CA ALA A 167 -3.82 -12.91 8.95
C ALA A 167 -2.62 -12.55 8.05
N GLY A 168 -2.80 -11.72 7.01
CA GLY A 168 -1.75 -11.28 6.08
C GLY A 168 -1.62 -12.14 4.83
N GLU A 169 -2.51 -13.11 4.65
CA GLU A 169 -2.52 -14.03 3.52
C GLU A 169 -3.06 -13.36 2.25
N LYS A 170 -2.77 -13.99 1.11
CA LYS A 170 -3.35 -13.63 -0.20
C LYS A 170 -4.77 -14.15 -0.31
N VAL A 171 -5.66 -13.32 -0.82
CA VAL A 171 -7.07 -13.67 -1.02
C VAL A 171 -7.54 -13.22 -2.38
N THR A 172 -8.02 -14.15 -3.21
CA THR A 172 -8.67 -13.81 -4.48
C THR A 172 -10.10 -13.35 -4.24
N VAL A 173 -10.45 -12.21 -4.82
CA VAL A 173 -11.80 -11.63 -4.75
C VAL A 173 -12.26 -11.37 -6.18
N ASP A 174 -13.49 -11.79 -6.48
CA ASP A 174 -14.16 -11.59 -7.77
C ASP A 174 -15.23 -10.49 -7.65
N GLY A 175 -15.74 -10.02 -8.80
CA GLY A 175 -16.86 -9.08 -8.88
C GLY A 175 -16.54 -7.64 -8.45
N MET A 176 -15.25 -7.30 -8.29
CA MET A 176 -14.81 -5.94 -8.02
C MET A 176 -15.04 -5.04 -9.24
N THR A 177 -15.24 -3.74 -9.00
CA THR A 177 -15.62 -2.76 -10.03
C THR A 177 -14.50 -1.75 -10.21
N GLY A 178 -14.00 -1.65 -11.45
CA GLY A 178 -12.95 -0.72 -11.84
C GLY A 178 -13.47 0.72 -11.98
N LYS A 179 -12.58 1.67 -12.28
CA LYS A 179 -12.96 3.07 -12.56
C LYS A 179 -13.80 3.24 -13.84
N ASN A 180 -13.79 2.24 -14.71
CA ASN A 180 -14.52 2.18 -15.98
C ASN A 180 -15.78 1.31 -15.88
N ASP A 181 -16.27 1.08 -14.66
CA ASP A 181 -17.41 0.23 -14.32
C ASP A 181 -17.30 -1.25 -14.77
N LYS A 182 -16.13 -1.67 -15.27
CA LYS A 182 -15.89 -3.07 -15.63
C LYS A 182 -15.62 -3.92 -14.41
N LYS A 183 -16.15 -5.14 -14.44
CA LYS A 183 -15.89 -6.15 -13.43
C LYS A 183 -14.53 -6.80 -13.61
N PHE A 184 -13.87 -7.05 -12.48
CA PHE A 184 -12.58 -7.71 -12.44
C PHE A 184 -12.42 -8.50 -11.15
N SER A 185 -11.55 -9.49 -11.20
CA SER A 185 -11.02 -10.15 -10.02
C SER A 185 -9.55 -9.82 -9.81
N ALA A 186 -9.11 -9.88 -8.55
CA ALA A 186 -7.72 -9.66 -8.17
C ALA A 186 -7.38 -10.40 -6.88
N THR A 187 -6.10 -10.64 -6.69
CA THR A 187 -5.53 -11.12 -5.44
C THR A 187 -5.24 -9.93 -4.54
N LEU A 188 -5.87 -9.91 -3.37
CA LEU A 188 -5.69 -8.92 -2.32
C LEU A 188 -4.72 -9.41 -1.26
N GLN A 189 -3.89 -8.51 -0.73
CA GLN A 189 -3.00 -8.79 0.38
C GLN A 189 -2.66 -7.50 1.12
N VAL A 190 -2.48 -7.56 2.44
CA VAL A 190 -2.00 -6.39 3.20
C VAL A 190 -0.57 -6.05 2.81
N ASP A 191 -0.34 -4.78 2.46
CA ASP A 191 0.97 -4.21 2.15
C ASP A 191 1.41 -3.31 3.31
N ALA A 192 2.40 -3.76 4.08
CA ALA A 192 2.94 -3.02 5.20
C ALA A 192 3.71 -1.76 4.78
N ALA A 193 4.34 -1.78 3.59
CA ALA A 193 5.15 -0.68 3.09
C ALA A 193 4.26 0.51 2.70
N ASN A 194 3.14 0.23 2.02
CA ASN A 194 2.15 1.23 1.61
C ASN A 194 1.00 1.41 2.62
N ARG A 195 0.97 0.59 3.67
CA ARG A 195 -0.03 0.62 4.76
C ARG A 195 -1.47 0.51 4.27
N ASN A 196 -1.71 -0.35 3.28
CA ASN A 196 -3.03 -0.54 2.68
C ASN A 196 -3.25 -2.02 2.30
N ILE A 197 -4.38 -2.31 1.69
CA ILE A 197 -4.63 -3.60 1.02
C ILE A 197 -4.22 -3.44 -0.45
N GLY A 198 -3.12 -4.09 -0.82
CA GLY A 198 -2.59 -4.14 -2.17
C GLY A 198 -3.39 -5.07 -3.06
N PHE A 199 -3.33 -4.82 -4.36
CA PHE A 199 -4.03 -5.60 -5.40
C PHE A 199 -2.99 -6.13 -6.38
N SER A 200 -3.14 -7.39 -6.79
CA SER A 200 -2.26 -8.04 -7.76
C SER A 200 -3.04 -9.06 -8.59
N GLN A 201 -2.40 -9.62 -9.63
CA GLN A 201 -2.96 -10.71 -10.45
C GLN A 201 -4.38 -10.42 -11.00
N PHE A 202 -4.57 -9.21 -11.53
CA PHE A 202 -5.84 -8.76 -12.08
C PHE A 202 -6.32 -9.64 -13.25
N LYS A 203 -7.61 -9.98 -13.26
CA LYS A 203 -8.28 -10.65 -14.37
C LYS A 203 -9.58 -9.90 -14.69
N GLN A 204 -9.77 -9.57 -15.95
CA GLN A 204 -11.03 -8.95 -16.39
C GLN A 204 -12.11 -10.02 -16.47
N GLU A 205 -13.27 -9.75 -15.86
CA GLU A 205 -14.43 -10.62 -15.98
C GLU A 205 -15.19 -10.32 -17.26
N LYS A 206 -15.62 -11.36 -17.97
CA LYS A 206 -16.49 -11.20 -19.14
C LYS A 206 -17.90 -10.94 -18.61
N SER A 207 -18.52 -9.84 -19.02
CA SER A 207 -19.94 -9.58 -18.77
C SER A 207 -20.78 -10.66 -19.45
N GLU A 208 -21.54 -11.44 -18.69
CA GLU A 208 -22.47 -12.45 -19.23
C GLU A 208 -23.70 -11.82 -19.90
N ASP A 209 -23.89 -10.50 -19.76
CA ASP A 209 -25.07 -9.75 -20.22
C ASP A 209 -25.23 -9.61 -21.75
N LEU A 210 -24.36 -10.20 -22.58
CA LEU A 210 -24.52 -10.22 -24.04
C LEU A 210 -25.14 -11.51 -24.59
N LYS A 211 -25.51 -12.49 -23.74
CA LYS A 211 -26.11 -13.76 -24.20
C LYS A 211 -27.63 -13.87 -24.01
N ILE A 212 -28.27 -12.95 -23.31
CA ILE A 212 -29.72 -13.01 -23.07
C ILE A 212 -30.51 -12.44 -24.26
N ASP A 213 -30.01 -11.39 -24.92
CA ASP A 213 -30.71 -10.78 -26.08
C ASP A 213 -30.72 -11.67 -27.33
N ALA A 214 -29.70 -12.51 -27.55
CA ALA A 214 -29.66 -13.38 -28.73
C ALA A 214 -30.60 -14.60 -28.65
N LYS A 215 -31.07 -14.98 -27.44
CA LYS A 215 -32.00 -16.12 -27.27
C LYS A 215 -33.48 -15.73 -27.24
N GLN A 216 -33.81 -14.44 -27.10
CA GLN A 216 -35.19 -13.96 -27.23
C GLN A 216 -35.58 -13.61 -28.66
N SER A 217 -34.62 -13.21 -29.52
CA SER A 217 -34.90 -12.92 -30.95
C SER A 217 -35.20 -14.17 -31.79
N GLU A 218 -34.67 -15.35 -31.44
CA GLU A 218 -34.96 -16.59 -32.18
C GLU A 218 -36.32 -17.22 -31.85
N LYS A 219 -36.93 -16.90 -30.71
CA LYS A 219 -38.24 -17.46 -30.33
C LYS A 219 -39.44 -16.68 -30.88
N GLN A 220 -39.27 -15.46 -31.36
CA GLN A 220 -40.36 -14.66 -31.96
C GLN A 220 -40.42 -14.76 -33.49
N GLY A 221 -39.36 -15.19 -34.18
CA GLY A 221 -39.35 -15.35 -35.65
C GLY A 221 -40.09 -16.59 -36.20
N ALA A 222 -40.49 -17.54 -35.35
CA ALA A 222 -41.12 -18.80 -35.77
C ALA A 222 -42.67 -18.79 -35.75
N LYS A 223 -43.31 -17.67 -35.39
CA LYS A 223 -44.78 -17.52 -35.38
C LYS A 223 -45.25 -16.39 -36.29
N GLN A 224 -45.06 -16.54 -37.60
CA GLN A 224 -45.97 -15.97 -38.60
C GLN A 224 -45.72 -16.61 -39.97
N LYS A 225 -46.48 -17.67 -40.24
CA LYS A 225 -46.90 -18.09 -41.58
C LYS A 225 -48.42 -17.90 -41.67
N VAL A 226 -48.92 -17.78 -42.89
CA VAL A 226 -50.33 -17.82 -43.34
C VAL A 226 -51.02 -16.44 -43.21
N HIS A 227 -51.57 -15.79 -44.25
CA HIS A 227 -52.23 -16.28 -45.47
C HIS A 227 -51.92 -15.37 -46.67
#